data_AF-A0A178MF21-F1
#
_entry.id   AF-A0A178MF21-F1
#
_cell.length_a   1.000
_cell.length_b   1.000
_cell.length_c   1.000
_cell.angle_alpha   90.00
_cell.angle_beta   90.00
_cell.angle_gamma   90.00
#
_symmetry.space_group_name_H-M   'P 1'
#
loop_
_entity.id
_entity.type
_entity.pdbx_description
1 polymer ?
#
loop_
_entity_poly.entity_id
_entity_poly.type
_entity_poly.pdbx_seq_one_letter_code
_entity_poly.pdbx_strand_id
1 'polypeptide(L)'
;MIKPMVSAGAEQRIAIKGLFRWRRFSLFTVMIGIELCLLLGVLAWLLSAMPARTPLAATPDLTPLTREIQGRLSGAIVDPLIEVKPGVAIRASNLRGFRYEGHIYYYYVEGAANYDPLSRGIVQPDRVEIMLRDTSGAQTIVLYRVH
;
A
#
# COMPACT_ATOMS: atom_id res chain seq x y z
N MET A 1 1.85 -78.25 46.48
CA MET A 1 2.05 -77.48 45.24
C MET A 1 1.11 -76.27 45.29
N ILE A 2 1.60 -75.10 45.71
CA ILE A 2 0.79 -73.90 45.91
C ILE A 2 0.99 -73.01 44.69
N LYS A 3 -0.09 -72.73 43.95
CA LYS A 3 -0.07 -71.88 42.75
C LYS A 3 -0.26 -70.43 43.21
N PRO A 4 0.68 -69.49 42.96
CA PRO A 4 0.46 -68.10 43.33
C PRO A 4 -0.58 -67.51 42.39
N MET A 5 -1.72 -67.06 42.95
CA MET A 5 -2.65 -66.18 42.25
C MET A 5 -2.01 -64.79 42.18
N VAL A 6 -1.41 -64.47 41.03
CA VAL A 6 -0.95 -63.12 40.72
C VAL A 6 -2.18 -62.23 40.52
N SER A 7 -2.22 -61.14 41.27
CA SER A 7 -3.32 -60.16 41.32
C SER A 7 -3.50 -59.45 39.97
N ALA A 8 -4.55 -59.82 39.24
CA ALA A 8 -4.97 -59.19 37.98
C ALA A 8 -5.32 -57.68 38.12
N GLY A 9 -5.52 -57.18 39.34
CA GLY A 9 -5.89 -55.78 39.58
C GLY A 9 -4.74 -54.77 39.41
N ALA A 10 -3.48 -55.22 39.49
CA ALA A 10 -2.31 -54.34 39.37
C ALA A 10 -2.03 -53.96 37.90
N GLU A 11 -2.14 -54.91 36.97
CA GLU A 11 -1.91 -54.67 35.54
C GLU A 11 -3.01 -53.76 34.93
N GLN A 12 -4.26 -53.94 35.35
CA GLN A 12 -5.39 -53.16 34.82
C GLN A 12 -5.30 -51.67 35.18
N ARG A 13 -4.77 -51.33 36.37
CA ARG A 13 -4.56 -49.92 36.78
C ARG A 13 -3.43 -49.22 36.02
N ILE A 14 -2.44 -49.95 35.53
CA ILE A 14 -1.31 -49.41 34.75
C ILE A 14 -1.75 -49.12 33.31
N ALA A 15 -2.52 -50.02 32.70
CA ALA A 15 -3.07 -49.85 31.35
C ALA A 15 -3.99 -48.61 31.24
N ILE A 16 -4.87 -48.39 32.23
CA ILE A 16 -5.79 -47.24 32.25
C ILE A 16 -5.04 -45.91 32.41
N LYS A 17 -3.98 -45.88 33.24
CA LYS A 17 -3.13 -44.69 33.41
C LYS A 17 -2.34 -44.36 32.15
N GLY A 18 -1.85 -45.37 31.41
CA GLY A 18 -1.16 -45.19 30.13
C GLY A 18 -2.05 -44.58 29.06
N LEU A 19 -3.28 -45.11 28.91
CA LEU A 19 -4.25 -44.62 27.93
C LEU A 19 -4.64 -43.16 28.18
N PHE A 20 -4.85 -42.78 29.45
CA PHE A 20 -5.22 -41.42 29.84
C PHE A 20 -4.09 -40.42 29.62
N ARG A 21 -2.84 -40.82 29.90
CA ARG A 21 -1.65 -39.97 29.68
C ARG A 21 -1.40 -39.74 28.19
N TRP A 22 -1.62 -40.76 27.36
CA TRP A 22 -1.45 -40.67 25.90
C TRP A 22 -2.54 -39.81 25.25
N ARG A 23 -3.79 -39.94 25.71
CA ARG A 23 -4.92 -39.14 25.22
C ARG A 23 -4.79 -37.65 25.58
N ARG A 24 -4.26 -37.33 26.77
CA ARG A 24 -3.94 -35.94 27.17
C ARG A 24 -2.77 -35.35 26.39
N PHE A 25 -1.73 -36.14 26.14
CA PHE A 25 -0.60 -35.71 25.30
C PHE A 25 -1.06 -35.41 23.86
N SER A 26 -1.91 -36.27 23.29
CA SER A 26 -2.48 -36.07 21.95
C SER A 26 -3.33 -34.81 21.85
N LEU A 27 -4.18 -34.52 22.85
CA LEU A 27 -4.98 -33.29 22.87
C LEU A 27 -4.12 -32.03 22.97
N PHE A 28 -3.05 -32.07 23.77
CA PHE A 28 -2.09 -30.97 23.88
C PHE A 28 -1.39 -30.69 22.54
N THR A 29 -0.95 -31.74 21.84
CA THR A 29 -0.34 -31.60 20.51
C THR A 29 -1.33 -31.03 19.47
N VAL A 30 -2.60 -31.46 19.51
CA VAL A 30 -3.63 -30.94 18.61
C VAL A 30 -3.91 -29.46 18.88
N MET A 31 -3.99 -29.04 20.14
CA MET A 31 -4.19 -27.63 20.49
C MET A 31 -3.03 -26.75 20.00
N ILE A 32 -1.78 -27.18 20.20
CA ILE A 32 -0.62 -26.46 19.68
C ILE A 32 -0.66 -26.35 18.16
N GLY A 33 -1.02 -27.43 17.47
CA GLY A 33 -1.15 -27.41 16.01
C GLY A 33 -2.19 -26.41 15.52
N ILE A 34 -3.36 -26.37 16.18
CA ILE A 34 -4.43 -25.42 15.86
C ILE A 34 -3.96 -23.98 16.11
N GLU A 35 -3.33 -23.71 17.25
CA GLU A 35 -2.82 -22.37 17.58
C GLU A 35 -1.77 -21.91 16.57
N LEU A 36 -0.84 -22.78 16.17
CA LEU A 36 0.16 -22.49 15.16
C LEU A 36 -0.49 -22.16 13.80
N CYS A 37 -1.50 -22.94 13.39
CA CYS A 37 -2.24 -22.69 12.15
C CYS A 37 -2.97 -21.34 12.18
N LEU A 38 -3.57 -20.97 13.31
CA LEU A 38 -4.23 -19.68 13.47
C LEU A 38 -3.23 -18.53 13.39
N LEU A 39 -2.08 -18.64 14.05
CA LEU A 39 -1.01 -17.63 13.99
C LEU A 39 -0.47 -17.46 12.57
N LEU A 40 -0.22 -18.56 11.85
CA LEU A 40 0.22 -18.52 10.47
C LEU A 40 -0.85 -17.95 9.53
N GLY A 41 -2.12 -18.26 9.77
CA GLY A 41 -3.25 -17.71 9.02
C GLY A 41 -3.36 -16.19 9.18
N VAL A 42 -3.28 -15.69 10.42
CA VAL A 42 -3.26 -14.24 10.71
C VAL A 42 -2.06 -13.58 10.06
N LEU A 43 -0.88 -14.19 10.14
CA LEU A 43 0.34 -13.67 9.51
C LEU A 43 0.19 -13.59 7.99
N ALA A 44 -0.32 -14.65 7.35
CA ALA A 44 -0.55 -14.68 5.91
C ALA A 44 -1.58 -13.62 5.47
N TRP A 45 -2.66 -13.46 6.24
CA TRP A 45 -3.66 -12.44 6.01
C TRP A 45 -3.06 -11.03 6.13
N LEU A 46 -2.29 -10.75 7.19
CA LEU A 46 -1.59 -9.47 7.37
C LEU A 46 -0.63 -9.18 6.22
N LEU A 47 0.14 -10.17 5.76
CA LEU A 47 1.05 -10.02 4.61
C LEU A 47 0.29 -9.77 3.31
N SER A 48 -0.88 -10.39 3.12
CA SER A 48 -1.73 -10.15 1.94
C SER A 48 -2.43 -8.79 1.96
N ALA A 49 -2.69 -8.26 3.15
CA ALA A 49 -3.29 -6.95 3.35
C ALA A 49 -2.25 -5.81 3.33
N MET A 50 -0.96 -6.11 3.19
CA MET A 50 0.06 -5.07 3.02
C MET A 50 -0.13 -4.40 1.65
N PRO A 51 -0.27 -3.06 1.61
CA PRO A 51 -0.29 -2.34 0.34
C PRO A 51 1.01 -2.63 -0.43
N ALA A 52 0.90 -2.71 -1.76
CA ALA A 52 2.04 -2.96 -2.63
C ALA A 52 3.17 -1.98 -2.28
N ARG A 53 4.34 -2.51 -1.90
CA ARG A 53 5.49 -1.68 -1.55
C ARG A 53 5.88 -0.91 -2.81
N THR A 54 5.79 0.42 -2.75
CA THR A 54 6.36 1.29 -3.77
C THR A 54 7.84 0.93 -3.94
N PRO A 55 8.32 0.64 -5.15
CA PRO A 55 9.71 0.30 -5.35
C PRO A 55 10.58 1.49 -4.92
N LEU A 56 11.66 1.21 -4.17
CA LEU A 56 12.78 2.13 -3.94
C LEU A 56 13.57 2.38 -5.25
N ALA A 57 12.87 2.68 -6.35
CA ALA A 57 13.49 3.24 -7.53
C ALA A 57 13.98 4.64 -7.15
N ALA A 58 15.20 4.98 -7.58
CA ALA A 58 15.75 6.32 -7.41
C ALA A 58 14.66 7.35 -7.76
N THR A 59 14.33 8.23 -6.81
CA THR A 59 13.33 9.26 -7.03
C THR A 59 13.81 10.07 -8.24
N PRO A 60 13.04 10.13 -9.34
CA PRO A 60 13.49 10.84 -10.53
C PRO A 60 13.75 12.30 -10.15
N ASP A 61 14.82 12.90 -10.67
CA ASP A 61 15.06 14.32 -10.45
C ASP A 61 14.01 15.11 -11.23
N LEU A 62 13.02 15.65 -10.49
CA LEU A 62 11.93 16.44 -11.05
C LEU A 62 12.24 17.93 -11.09
N THR A 63 13.44 18.37 -10.68
CA THR A 63 13.87 19.78 -10.75
C THR A 63 13.68 20.42 -12.13
N PRO A 64 13.97 19.74 -13.26
CA PRO A 64 13.72 20.30 -14.60
C PRO A 64 12.23 20.58 -14.84
N LEU A 65 11.38 19.66 -14.39
CA LEU A 65 9.93 19.73 -14.58
C LEU A 65 9.33 20.89 -13.78
N THR A 66 9.78 21.06 -12.55
CA THR A 66 9.40 22.17 -11.68
C THR A 66 9.79 23.51 -12.28
N ARG A 67 11.02 23.64 -12.80
CA ARG A 67 11.47 24.84 -13.52
C ARG A 67 10.63 25.14 -14.75
N GLU A 68 10.24 24.12 -15.50
CA GLU A 68 9.40 24.31 -16.68
C GLU A 68 7.98 24.75 -16.32
N ILE A 69 7.38 24.16 -15.28
CA ILE A 69 6.07 24.58 -14.75
C ILE A 69 6.16 26.04 -14.27
N GLN A 70 7.17 26.40 -13.48
CA GLN A 70 7.38 27.76 -13.01
C GLN A 70 7.56 28.74 -14.18
N GLY A 71 8.31 28.37 -15.21
CA GLY A 71 8.50 29.17 -16.42
C GLY A 71 7.19 29.40 -17.18
N ARG A 72 6.30 28.39 -17.24
CA ARG A 72 4.97 28.53 -17.86
C ARG A 72 4.02 29.36 -17.00
N LEU A 73 4.07 29.22 -15.68
CA LEU A 73 3.26 30.01 -14.75
C LEU A 73 3.65 31.49 -14.80
N SER A 74 4.94 31.81 -14.85
CA SER A 74 5.44 33.18 -14.97
C SER A 74 5.26 33.78 -16.37
N GLY A 75 4.94 32.95 -17.37
CA GLY A 75 4.83 33.37 -18.77
C GLY A 75 6.17 33.46 -19.51
N ALA A 76 7.29 33.09 -18.87
CA ALA A 76 8.60 33.00 -19.51
C ALA A 76 8.65 31.90 -20.58
N ILE A 77 7.86 30.84 -20.40
CA ILE A 77 7.67 29.75 -21.37
C ILE A 77 6.24 29.81 -21.87
N VAL A 78 6.06 29.80 -23.19
CA VAL A 78 4.74 29.82 -23.82
C VAL A 78 4.00 28.53 -23.50
N ASP A 79 2.82 28.66 -22.90
CA ASP A 79 1.89 27.57 -22.65
C ASP A 79 0.52 27.96 -23.20
N PRO A 80 0.03 27.29 -24.27
CA PRO A 80 -1.24 27.62 -24.89
C PRO A 80 -2.39 27.61 -23.89
N LEU A 81 -3.21 28.65 -23.90
CA LEU A 81 -4.46 28.67 -23.16
C LEU A 81 -5.55 27.98 -24.00
N ILE A 82 -6.24 27.02 -23.40
CA ILE A 82 -7.34 26.28 -24.00
C ILE A 82 -8.61 26.64 -23.25
N GLU A 83 -9.65 27.00 -23.98
CA GLU A 83 -10.97 27.19 -23.41
C GLU A 83 -11.59 25.83 -23.08
N VAL A 84 -11.90 25.61 -21.80
CA VAL A 84 -12.46 24.33 -21.29
C VAL A 84 -13.95 24.44 -21.01
N LYS A 85 -14.44 25.66 -20.77
CA LYS A 85 -15.85 26.04 -20.60
C LYS A 85 -15.98 27.48 -21.09
N PRO A 86 -17.19 27.95 -21.46
CA PRO A 86 -17.41 29.33 -21.87
C PRO A 86 -16.81 30.32 -20.85
N GLY A 87 -15.83 31.12 -21.30
CA GLY A 87 -15.16 32.12 -20.48
C GLY A 87 -14.10 31.59 -19.51
N VAL A 88 -13.78 30.29 -19.52
CA VAL A 88 -12.74 29.68 -18.69
C VAL A 88 -11.64 29.11 -19.58
N ALA A 89 -10.51 29.81 -19.60
CA ALA A 89 -9.31 29.39 -20.30
C ALA A 89 -8.26 28.88 -19.30
N ILE A 90 -7.74 27.68 -19.55
CA ILE A 90 -6.73 27.04 -18.71
C ILE A 90 -5.52 26.67 -19.57
N ARG A 91 -4.34 26.68 -18.96
CA ARG A 91 -3.11 26.21 -19.60
C ARG A 91 -3.23 24.77 -20.09
N ALA A 92 -2.78 24.52 -21.31
CA ALA A 92 -2.79 23.20 -21.93
C ALA A 92 -2.02 22.19 -21.09
N SER A 93 -0.92 22.61 -20.46
CA SER A 93 -0.10 21.75 -19.61
C SER A 93 -0.79 21.29 -18.33
N ASN A 94 -1.70 22.11 -17.76
CA ASN A 94 -2.46 21.72 -16.58
C ASN A 94 -3.48 20.63 -16.91
N LEU A 95 -3.99 20.61 -18.15
CA LEU A 95 -4.90 19.58 -18.64
C LEU A 95 -4.17 18.29 -19.06
N ARG A 96 -3.09 18.42 -19.83
CA ARG A 96 -2.41 17.31 -20.51
C ARG A 96 -1.27 16.70 -19.69
N GLY A 97 -0.77 17.41 -18.69
CA GLY A 97 0.43 17.05 -17.95
C GLY A 97 1.70 17.22 -18.79
N PHE A 98 2.80 16.71 -18.24
CA PHE A 98 4.14 16.74 -18.85
C PHE A 98 4.66 15.33 -18.99
N ARG A 99 5.25 15.03 -20.15
CA ARG A 99 5.97 13.76 -20.36
C ARG A 99 7.42 13.93 -19.93
N TYR A 100 7.88 13.12 -18.99
CA TYR A 100 9.25 13.11 -18.50
C TYR A 100 9.65 11.67 -18.18
N GLU A 101 10.83 11.24 -18.66
CA GLU A 101 11.36 9.88 -18.45
C GLU A 101 10.34 8.73 -18.70
N GLY A 102 9.52 8.88 -19.73
CA GLY A 102 8.51 7.86 -20.11
C GLY A 102 7.22 7.88 -19.27
N HIS A 103 7.14 8.73 -18.25
CA HIS A 103 5.95 8.91 -17.42
C HIS A 103 5.24 10.24 -17.73
N ILE A 104 3.95 10.31 -17.40
CA ILE A 104 3.17 11.55 -17.46
C ILE A 104 2.99 12.05 -16.03
N TYR A 105 3.45 13.27 -15.81
CA TYR A 105 3.31 13.98 -14.54
C TYR A 105 2.27 15.07 -14.69
N TYR A 106 1.40 15.17 -13.69
CA TYR A 106 0.45 16.26 -13.56
C TYR A 106 0.88 17.15 -12.41
N TYR A 107 0.34 18.37 -12.41
CA TYR A 107 0.60 19.31 -11.35
C TYR A 107 -0.66 20.07 -10.98
N TYR A 108 -0.75 20.47 -9.72
CA TYR A 108 -1.69 21.46 -9.26
C TYR A 108 -0.96 22.50 -8.41
N VAL A 109 -1.52 23.70 -8.34
CA VAL A 109 -1.03 24.80 -7.54
C VAL A 109 -1.94 24.96 -6.33
N GLU A 110 -1.38 24.89 -5.13
CA GLU A 110 -2.17 25.03 -3.91
C GLU A 110 -2.81 26.42 -3.81
N GLY A 111 -4.09 26.46 -3.44
CA GLY A 111 -4.85 27.71 -3.32
C GLY A 111 -5.27 28.35 -4.65
N ALA A 112 -4.95 27.74 -5.80
CA ALA A 112 -5.38 28.21 -7.11
C ALA A 112 -6.52 27.37 -7.70
N ALA A 113 -7.22 27.94 -8.69
CA ALA A 113 -8.16 27.19 -9.51
C ALA A 113 -7.38 26.29 -10.47
N ASN A 114 -7.43 24.99 -10.25
CA ASN A 114 -6.76 23.98 -11.07
C ASN A 114 -7.76 23.21 -11.93
N TYR A 115 -7.25 22.64 -13.02
CA TYR A 115 -8.04 21.87 -13.99
C TYR A 115 -7.34 20.56 -14.39
N ASP A 116 -6.38 20.13 -13.59
CA ASP A 116 -5.72 18.84 -13.73
C ASP A 116 -6.69 17.67 -13.42
N PRO A 117 -6.36 16.43 -13.82
CA PRO A 117 -7.26 15.28 -13.64
C PRO A 117 -7.72 15.04 -12.19
N LEU A 118 -6.86 15.28 -11.20
CA LEU A 118 -7.20 15.16 -9.78
C LEU A 118 -8.17 16.26 -9.34
N SER A 119 -7.89 17.53 -9.66
CA SER A 119 -8.78 18.65 -9.33
C SER A 119 -10.14 18.59 -10.01
N ARG A 120 -10.24 17.91 -11.16
CA ARG A 120 -11.52 17.64 -11.86
C ARG A 120 -12.28 16.45 -11.31
N GLY A 121 -11.71 15.68 -10.39
CA GLY A 121 -12.30 14.43 -9.89
C GLY A 121 -12.33 13.30 -10.91
N ILE A 122 -11.53 13.39 -11.98
CA ILE A 122 -11.40 12.32 -12.99
C ILE A 122 -10.51 11.20 -12.43
N VAL A 123 -9.49 11.57 -11.66
CA VAL A 123 -8.61 10.65 -10.96
C VAL A 123 -8.89 10.73 -9.46
N GLN A 124 -8.99 9.58 -8.81
CA GLN A 124 -9.23 9.50 -7.37
C GLN A 124 -7.91 9.70 -6.59
N PRO A 125 -7.96 10.29 -5.38
CA PRO A 125 -6.74 10.57 -4.59
C PRO A 125 -5.92 9.34 -4.21
N ASP A 126 -6.53 8.15 -4.12
CA ASP A 126 -5.86 6.88 -3.84
C ASP A 126 -5.06 6.34 -5.03
N ARG A 127 -5.28 6.89 -6.23
CA ARG A 127 -4.58 6.52 -7.48
C ARG A 127 -3.47 7.49 -7.88
N VAL A 128 -3.18 8.47 -7.04
CA VAL A 128 -2.10 9.41 -7.29
C VAL A 128 -0.96 9.18 -6.31
N GLU A 129 0.26 9.28 -6.82
CA GLU A 129 1.45 9.38 -6.00
C GLU A 129 1.99 10.80 -6.12
N ILE A 130 2.05 11.50 -4.99
CA ILE A 130 2.68 12.81 -4.90
C ILE A 130 4.19 12.59 -4.96
N MET A 131 4.81 13.11 -6.02
CA MET A 131 6.23 12.92 -6.30
C MET A 131 7.07 14.06 -5.73
N LEU A 132 6.53 15.28 -5.75
CA LEU A 132 7.21 16.48 -5.28
C LEU A 132 6.18 17.52 -4.83
N ARG A 133 6.47 18.20 -3.72
CA ARG A 133 5.80 19.43 -3.31
C ARG A 133 6.86 20.52 -3.21
N ASP A 134 6.86 21.40 -4.20
CA ASP A 134 7.81 22.51 -4.27
C ASP A 134 7.20 23.79 -3.71
N THR A 135 7.85 24.35 -2.69
CA THR A 135 7.48 25.61 -2.04
C THR A 135 8.49 26.73 -2.32
N SER A 136 9.43 26.55 -3.24
CA SER A 136 10.48 27.56 -3.50
C SER A 136 9.96 28.76 -4.31
N GLY A 137 8.85 28.59 -5.02
CA GLY A 137 8.23 29.62 -5.85
C GLY A 137 7.24 30.53 -5.11
N ALA A 138 6.63 31.46 -5.84
CA ALA A 138 5.57 32.32 -5.30
C ALA A 138 4.29 31.56 -4.89
N GLN A 139 4.10 30.36 -5.43
CA GLN A 139 2.99 29.47 -5.13
C GLN A 139 3.54 28.05 -4.95
N THR A 140 2.93 27.27 -4.06
CA THR A 140 3.29 25.87 -3.87
C THR A 140 2.81 25.05 -5.06
N ILE A 141 3.72 24.36 -5.71
CA ILE A 141 3.44 23.47 -6.85
C ILE A 141 3.55 22.03 -6.35
N VAL A 142 2.50 21.24 -6.55
CA VAL A 142 2.49 19.82 -6.24
C VAL A 142 2.51 19.04 -7.54
N LEU A 143 3.53 18.20 -7.73
CA LEU A 143 3.65 17.27 -8.84
C LEU A 143 3.25 15.88 -8.39
N TYR A 144 2.45 15.22 -9.21
CA TYR A 144 2.00 13.87 -8.97
C TYR A 144 1.99 13.05 -10.26
N ARG A 145 2.01 11.72 -10.10
CA ARG A 145 1.77 10.76 -11.17
C ARG A 145 0.54 9.92 -10.84
N VAL A 146 -0.07 9.35 -11.87
CA VAL A 146 -1.23 8.46 -11.76
C VAL A 146 -0.76 7.02 -11.95
N HIS A 147 -1.30 6.09 -11.15
CA HIS A 147 -1.07 4.65 -11.25
C HIS A 147 -2.33 3.87 -11.60
#